data_AF-U2N7Y2-F1
#
_entry.id   AF-U2N7Y2-F1
#
_cell.length_a   1.000
_cell.length_b   1.000
_cell.length_c   1.000
_cell.angle_alpha   90.00
_cell.angle_beta   90.00
_cell.angle_gamma   90.00
#
_symmetry.space_group_name_H-M   'P 1'
#
loop_
_entity.id
_entity.type
_entity.pdbx_description
1 polymer ?
#
loop_
_entity_poly.entity_id
_entity_poly.type
_entity_poly.pdbx_seq_one_letter_code
_entity_poly.pdbx_strand_id
1 'polypeptide(L)'
;MIDFRIEALNIQKEFIILIDKEDFTGIEELIKKRKEFYISYSEHNSKELKEFLNSKEYRDSEIKVNLAFNLLKENVKNEIDRLKASRNASRQYQNNIAHRNGFINKKI
;
A
#
# COMPACT_ATOMS: atom_id res chain seq x y z
N MET A 1 -23.08 -22.62 -8.90
CA MET A 1 -23.09 -21.35 -8.16
C MET A 1 -21.74 -21.26 -7.47
N ILE A 2 -20.91 -20.26 -7.78
CA ILE A 2 -19.64 -20.06 -7.06
C ILE A 2 -19.99 -19.77 -5.60
N ASP A 3 -19.27 -20.40 -4.67
CA ASP A 3 -19.46 -20.17 -3.23
C ASP A 3 -19.00 -18.75 -2.89
N PHE A 4 -19.95 -17.92 -2.46
CA PHE A 4 -19.74 -16.52 -2.11
C PHE A 4 -18.59 -16.34 -1.12
N ARG A 5 -18.48 -17.22 -0.12
CA ARG A 5 -17.45 -17.11 0.91
C ARG A 5 -16.07 -17.38 0.33
N ILE A 6 -15.96 -18.37 -0.55
CA ILE A 6 -14.71 -18.71 -1.24
C ILE A 6 -14.25 -17.51 -2.08
N GLU A 7 -15.15 -16.93 -2.87
CA GLU A 7 -14.81 -15.79 -3.73
C GLU A 7 -14.44 -14.55 -2.90
N ALA A 8 -15.20 -14.25 -1.85
CA ALA A 8 -14.89 -13.15 -0.95
C ALA A 8 -13.51 -13.30 -0.30
N LEU A 9 -13.14 -14.51 0.15
CA LEU A 9 -11.82 -14.78 0.71
C LEU A 9 -10.70 -14.77 -0.35
N ASN A 10 -10.99 -15.17 -1.60
CA ASN A 10 -10.05 -15.09 -2.70
C ASN A 10 -9.71 -13.63 -3.04
N ILE A 11 -10.72 -12.75 -3.07
CA ILE A 11 -10.50 -11.30 -3.22
C ILE A 11 -9.55 -10.77 -2.13
N GLN A 12 -9.69 -11.22 -0.88
CA GLN A 12 -8.78 -10.81 0.19
C GLN A 12 -7.34 -11.33 0.02
N LYS A 13 -7.17 -12.55 -0.48
CA LYS A 13 -5.85 -13.09 -0.81
C LYS A 13 -5.21 -12.33 -1.96
N GLU A 14 -6.00 -11.95 -2.96
CA GLU A 14 -5.56 -11.16 -4.11
C GLU A 14 -5.04 -9.79 -3.67
N PHE A 15 -5.67 -9.15 -2.68
CA PHE A 15 -5.13 -7.92 -2.06
C PHE A 15 -3.72 -8.12 -1.53
N ILE A 16 -3.48 -9.19 -0.77
CA ILE A 16 -2.15 -9.45 -0.19
C ILE A 16 -1.11 -9.62 -1.30
N ILE A 17 -1.43 -10.39 -2.35
CA ILE A 17 -0.52 -10.61 -3.49
C ILE A 17 -0.17 -9.30 -4.19
N LEU A 18 -1.15 -8.42 -4.39
CA LEU A 18 -0.92 -7.14 -5.07
C LEU A 18 -0.14 -6.16 -4.20
N ILE A 19 -0.39 -6.15 -2.88
CA ILE A 19 0.39 -5.36 -1.91
C ILE A 19 1.85 -5.82 -1.90
N ASP A 20 2.11 -7.13 -1.86
CA ASP A 20 3.46 -7.69 -1.89
C ASP A 20 4.21 -7.35 -3.19
N LYS A 21 3.48 -7.16 -4.29
CA LYS A 21 4.02 -6.74 -5.59
C LYS A 21 4.14 -5.22 -5.75
N GLU A 22 3.68 -4.45 -4.76
CA GLU A 22 3.55 -2.99 -4.84
C GLU A 22 2.73 -2.53 -6.07
N ASP A 23 1.77 -3.35 -6.52
CA ASP A 23 0.92 -3.06 -7.68
C ASP A 23 -0.27 -2.21 -7.26
N PHE A 24 -0.05 -0.89 -7.16
CA PHE A 24 -1.07 0.06 -6.75
C PHE A 24 -2.25 0.15 -7.73
N THR A 25 -2.00 -0.03 -9.03
CA THR A 25 -3.07 -0.02 -10.05
C THR A 25 -3.96 -1.24 -9.89
N GLY A 26 -3.38 -2.43 -9.73
CA GLY A 26 -4.12 -3.65 -9.45
C GLY A 26 -4.93 -3.55 -8.15
N ILE A 27 -4.36 -2.94 -7.10
CA ILE A 27 -5.08 -2.71 -5.83
C ILE A 27 -6.32 -1.84 -6.06
N GLU A 28 -6.21 -0.74 -6.82
CA GLU A 28 -7.36 0.13 -7.12
C GLU A 28 -8.46 -0.59 -7.90
N GLU A 29 -8.09 -1.41 -8.87
CA GLU A 29 -9.02 -2.24 -9.64
C GLU A 29 -9.70 -3.28 -8.75
N LEU A 30 -8.95 -3.92 -7.86
CA LEU A 30 -9.48 -4.91 -6.94
C LEU A 30 -10.45 -4.31 -5.90
N ILE A 31 -10.22 -3.06 -5.46
CA ILE A 31 -11.17 -2.34 -4.60
C ILE A 31 -12.51 -2.16 -5.31
N LYS A 32 -12.50 -1.77 -6.59
CA LYS A 32 -13.73 -1.63 -7.40
C LYS A 32 -14.44 -2.98 -7.54
N LYS A 33 -13.71 -4.02 -7.94
CA LYS A 33 -14.22 -5.40 -8.06
C LYS A 33 -14.85 -5.89 -6.76
N ARG A 34 -14.18 -5.72 -5.61
CA ARG A 34 -14.69 -6.11 -4.29
C ARG A 34 -15.99 -5.39 -3.95
N LYS A 35 -16.06 -4.08 -4.22
CA LYS A 35 -17.25 -3.28 -3.96
C LYS A 35 -18.43 -3.75 -4.81
N GLU A 36 -18.22 -3.93 -6.11
CA GLU A 36 -19.24 -4.42 -7.04
C GLU A 36 -19.72 -5.82 -6.65
N PHE A 37 -18.80 -6.71 -6.29
CA PHE A 37 -19.11 -8.06 -5.82
C PHE A 37 -20.04 -8.06 -4.59
N TYR A 38 -19.73 -7.27 -3.56
CA TYR A 38 -20.59 -7.21 -2.36
C TYR A 38 -21.93 -6.52 -2.61
N ILE A 39 -21.98 -5.49 -3.45
CA ILE A 39 -23.25 -4.85 -3.82
C ILE A 39 -24.14 -5.86 -4.56
N SER A 40 -23.61 -6.47 -5.62
CA SER A 40 -24.34 -7.47 -6.40
C SER A 40 -24.81 -8.65 -5.52
N TYR A 41 -23.95 -9.15 -4.63
CA TYR A 41 -24.34 -10.25 -3.74
C TYR A 41 -25.40 -9.84 -2.71
N SER A 42 -25.37 -8.59 -2.23
CA SER A 42 -26.34 -8.09 -1.25
C SER A 42 -27.77 -8.07 -1.80
N GLU A 43 -27.93 -7.88 -3.10
CA GLU A 43 -29.22 -7.92 -3.80
C GLU A 43 -29.80 -9.34 -3.85
N HIS A 44 -28.94 -10.36 -3.78
CA HIS A 44 -29.34 -11.77 -3.78
C HIS A 44 -29.52 -12.35 -2.38
N ASN A 45 -28.56 -12.13 -1.47
CA ASN A 45 -28.59 -12.69 -0.11
C ASN A 45 -27.88 -11.79 0.92
N SER A 46 -28.57 -10.69 1.29
CA SER A 46 -28.08 -9.72 2.28
C SER A 46 -27.83 -10.32 3.68
N LYS A 47 -28.58 -11.36 4.08
CA LYS A 47 -28.45 -12.00 5.39
C LYS A 47 -27.12 -12.76 5.49
N GLU A 48 -26.83 -13.60 4.50
CA GLU A 48 -25.57 -14.34 4.46
C GLU A 48 -24.36 -13.41 4.35
N LEU A 49 -24.45 -12.36 3.52
CA LEU A 49 -23.42 -11.33 3.44
C LEU A 49 -23.14 -10.72 4.83
N LYS A 50 -24.19 -10.35 5.57
CA LYS A 50 -24.04 -9.77 6.91
C LYS A 50 -23.43 -10.76 7.90
N GLU A 51 -23.83 -12.03 7.85
CA GLU A 51 -23.25 -13.08 8.69
C GLU A 51 -21.76 -13.28 8.36
N PHE A 52 -21.40 -13.33 7.08
CA PHE A 52 -20.02 -13.45 6.63
C PHE A 52 -19.17 -12.24 7.03
N LEU A 53 -19.63 -11.00 6.83
CA LEU A 53 -18.89 -9.79 7.23
C LEU A 53 -18.66 -9.72 8.75
N ASN A 54 -19.51 -10.38 9.54
CA ASN A 54 -19.34 -10.47 11.00
C ASN A 54 -18.56 -11.71 11.45
N SER A 55 -18.28 -12.64 10.54
CA SER A 55 -17.59 -13.89 10.84
C SER A 55 -16.14 -13.65 11.28
N LYS A 56 -15.61 -14.62 12.04
CA LYS A 56 -14.20 -14.63 12.40
C LYS A 56 -13.30 -14.74 11.17
N GLU A 57 -13.66 -15.58 10.20
CA GLU A 57 -12.87 -15.79 8.97
C GLU A 57 -12.64 -14.49 8.20
N TYR A 58 -13.68 -13.69 8.02
CA TYR A 58 -13.57 -12.40 7.33
C TYR A 58 -12.73 -11.40 8.12
N ARG A 59 -12.95 -11.30 9.44
CA ARG A 59 -12.17 -10.40 10.31
C ARG A 59 -10.68 -10.76 10.31
N ASP A 60 -10.35 -12.04 10.44
CA ASP A 60 -8.97 -12.51 10.41
C ASP A 60 -8.31 -12.20 9.06
N SER A 61 -9.08 -12.32 7.97
CA SER A 61 -8.61 -11.96 6.63
C SER A 61 -8.38 -10.45 6.47
N GLU A 62 -9.30 -9.61 6.96
CA GLU A 62 -9.16 -8.15 6.95
C GLU A 62 -7.96 -7.68 7.76
N ILE A 63 -7.70 -8.30 8.92
CA ILE A 63 -6.52 -8.00 9.73
C ILE A 63 -5.23 -8.24 8.92
N LYS A 64 -5.16 -9.35 8.16
CA LYS A 64 -3.98 -9.66 7.32
C LYS A 64 -3.78 -8.62 6.21
N VAL A 65 -4.85 -8.22 5.53
CA VAL A 65 -4.79 -7.19 4.49
C VAL A 65 -4.33 -5.85 5.08
N ASN A 66 -4.91 -5.44 6.21
CA ASN A 66 -4.52 -4.20 6.89
C ASN A 66 -3.07 -4.22 7.38
N LEU A 67 -2.60 -5.37 7.89
CA LEU A 67 -1.20 -5.53 8.29
C LEU A 67 -0.25 -5.38 7.09
N ALA A 68 -0.57 -6.01 5.96
CA ALA A 68 0.22 -5.89 4.74
C ALA A 68 0.30 -4.44 4.24
N PHE A 69 -0.83 -3.72 4.22
CA PHE A 69 -0.85 -2.29 3.87
C PHE A 69 0.00 -1.44 4.82
N ASN A 70 -0.08 -1.68 6.12
CA ASN A 70 0.69 -0.92 7.11
C ASN A 70 2.20 -1.14 6.94
N LEU A 71 2.62 -2.37 6.68
CA LEU A 71 4.02 -2.70 6.39
C LEU A 71 4.50 -1.99 5.13
N LEU A 72 3.73 -2.06 4.04
CA LEU A 72 4.08 -1.36 2.79
C LEU A 72 4.17 0.16 3.00
N LYS A 73 3.22 0.74 3.74
CA LYS A 73 3.22 2.17 4.07
C LYS A 73 4.48 2.57 4.85
N GLU A 74 4.91 1.75 5.79
CA GLU A 74 6.14 1.98 6.56
C GLU A 74 7.38 1.90 5.66
N ASN A 75 7.45 0.91 4.78
CA ASN A 75 8.54 0.76 3.81
C ASN A 75 8.66 1.98 2.88
N VAL A 76 7.55 2.43 2.31
CA VAL A 76 7.50 3.63 1.46
C VAL A 76 7.96 4.87 2.22
N LYS A 77 7.52 5.02 3.49
CA LYS A 77 7.95 6.15 4.33
C LYS A 77 9.46 6.11 4.57
N ASN A 78 10.02 4.95 4.91
CA ASN A 78 11.45 4.79 5.16
C ASN A 78 12.28 5.11 3.91
N GLU A 79 11.83 4.70 2.73
CA GLU A 79 12.51 5.02 1.48
C GLU A 79 12.45 6.52 1.15
N ILE A 80 11.30 7.17 1.37
CA ILE A 80 11.19 8.63 1.23
C ILE A 80 12.16 9.36 2.16
N ASP A 81 12.26 8.93 3.42
CA ASP A 81 13.14 9.55 4.40
C ASP A 81 14.63 9.34 4.05
N ARG A 82 14.98 8.15 3.52
CA ARG A 82 16.31 7.86 2.96
C ARG A 82 16.65 8.78 1.79
N LEU A 83 15.73 8.96 0.83
CA LEU A 83 15.94 9.84 -0.32
C LEU A 83 16.10 11.31 0.09
N LYS A 84 15.32 11.78 1.06
CA LYS A 84 15.48 13.13 1.64
C LYS A 84 16.84 13.30 2.29
N ALA A 85 17.30 12.33 3.08
CA ALA A 85 18.62 12.35 3.70
C ALA A 85 19.74 12.41 2.65
N SER A 86 19.66 11.57 1.62
CA SER A 86 20.61 11.56 0.50
C SER A 86 20.65 12.92 -0.21
N ARG A 87 19.48 13.50 -0.54
CA ARG A 87 19.38 14.82 -1.17
C ARG A 87 19.99 15.93 -0.32
N ASN A 88 19.77 15.90 0.99
CA ASN A 88 20.34 16.87 1.93
C ASN A 88 21.87 16.75 2.00
N ALA A 89 22.39 15.52 2.05
CA ALA A 89 23.83 15.27 2.01
C ALA A 89 24.45 15.83 0.72
N SER A 90 23.88 15.53 -0.45
CA SER A 90 24.35 16.07 -1.73
C SER A 90 24.36 17.60 -1.77
N ARG A 91 23.34 18.25 -1.20
CA ARG A 91 23.27 19.71 -1.11
C ARG A 91 24.37 20.27 -0.21
N GLN A 92 24.66 19.63 0.93
CA GLN A 92 25.77 20.02 1.80
C GLN A 92 27.12 19.87 1.10
N TYR A 93 27.32 18.78 0.35
CA TYR A 93 28.53 18.60 -0.47
C TYR A 93 28.69 19.71 -1.51
N GLN A 94 27.64 20.06 -2.26
CA GLN A 94 27.67 21.16 -3.23
C GLN A 94 27.98 22.50 -2.57
N ASN A 95 27.35 22.81 -1.44
CA ASN A 95 27.63 24.03 -0.69
C ASN A 95 29.10 24.10 -0.22
N ASN A 96 29.65 22.97 0.26
CA ASN A 96 31.04 22.90 0.70
C ASN A 96 32.03 23.07 -0.47
N ILE A 97 31.74 22.52 -1.65
CA ILE A 97 32.53 22.73 -2.87
C ILE A 97 32.48 24.19 -3.29
N ALA A 98 31.29 24.81 -3.31
CA ALA A 98 31.12 26.22 -3.67
C ALA A 98 31.85 27.15 -2.68
N HIS A 99 31.76 26.87 -1.37
CA HIS A 99 32.51 27.60 -0.34
C HIS A 99 34.02 27.42 -0.48
N ARG A 100 34.53 26.22 -0.77
CA ARG A 100 35.96 25.98 -1.01
C ARG A 100 36.45 26.72 -2.27
N ASN A 101 35.70 26.64 -3.37
CA ASN A 101 36.08 27.31 -4.62
C ASN A 101 36.02 28.85 -4.50
N GLY A 102 35.04 29.40 -3.77
CA GLY A 102 34.95 30.83 -3.49
C GLY A 102 36.07 31.36 -2.57
N PHE A 103 36.62 30.51 -1.71
CA PHE A 103 37.79 30.84 -0.90
C PHE A 103 39.10 30.81 -1.71
N ILE A 104 39.23 29.86 -2.64
CA ILE A 104 40.39 29.74 -3.53
C ILE A 104 40.43 30.88 -4.57
N ASN A 105 39.27 31.26 -5.14
CA ASN A 105 39.17 32.38 -6.09
C ASN A 105 39.33 33.78 -5.45
N LYS A 106 39.33 33.90 -4.12
CA LYS A 106 39.57 35.18 -3.42
C LYS A 106 41.06 35.49 -3.19
N LYS A 107 41.97 34.58 -3.54
CA LYS A 107 43.42 34.69 -3.28
C LYS A 107 44.27 34.96 -4.54
N ILE A 108 43.67 35.45 -5.63
CA ILE A 108 44.40 35.91 -6.82
C ILE A 108 44.40 37.44 -6.83
#